data_AF-A0A7Y1VM57-F1
#
_entry.id   AF-A0A7Y1VM57-F1
#
_cell.length_a   1.000
_cell.length_b   1.000
_cell.length_c   1.000
_cell.angle_alpha   90.00
_cell.angle_beta   90.00
_cell.angle_gamma   90.00
#
_symmetry.space_group_name_H-M   'P 1'
#
loop_
_entity.id
_entity.type
_entity.pdbx_description
1 polymer ?
#
loop_
_entity_poly.entity_id
_entity_poly.type
_entity_poly.pdbx_seq_one_letter_code
_entity_poly.pdbx_strand_id
1 'polypeptide(L)'
;SVQHSIFNRILSGQPDSLRGYQIATDQVAGRYPLIERSSDNETEVQGTVYELSGEDLLLADSYEGNAYKRIKVRLHSEKDAWVYIRNS
;
A
#
# COMPACT_ATOMS: atom_id res chain seq x y z
N SER A 1 0.43 1.67 17.79
CA SER A 1 0.82 1.29 16.41
C SER A 1 0.53 2.47 15.49
N VAL A 2 1.11 2.48 14.29
CA VAL A 2 0.80 3.50 13.26
C VAL A 2 -0.70 3.56 12.95
N GLN A 3 -1.39 2.41 12.93
CA GLN A 3 -2.84 2.37 12.71
C GLN A 3 -3.63 3.11 13.80
N HIS A 4 -3.30 2.94 15.07
CA HIS A 4 -3.97 3.70 16.14
C HIS A 4 -3.71 5.21 16.03
N SER A 5 -2.51 5.63 15.64
CA SER A 5 -2.24 7.07 15.49
C SER A 5 -2.97 7.69 14.30
N ILE A 6 -3.24 6.93 13.24
CA ILE A 6 -3.91 7.44 12.04
C ILE A 6 -5.43 7.27 12.13
N PHE A 7 -5.91 6.07 12.46
CA PHE A 7 -7.32 5.69 12.37
C PHE A 7 -8.03 5.61 13.73
N ASN A 8 -7.30 5.80 14.83
CA ASN A 8 -7.80 5.64 16.21
C ASN A 8 -8.39 4.23 16.52
N ARG A 9 -8.10 3.24 15.68
CA ARG A 9 -8.53 1.84 15.82
C ARG A 9 -7.55 0.91 15.08
N ILE A 10 -7.74 -0.39 15.26
CA ILE A 10 -7.12 -1.40 14.39
C ILE A 10 -8.08 -1.71 13.24
N LEU A 11 -7.54 -1.79 12.03
CA LEU A 11 -8.30 -2.11 10.84
C LEU A 11 -8.47 -3.62 10.71
N SER A 12 -9.65 -4.05 10.20
CA SER A 12 -9.83 -5.42 9.75
C SER A 12 -9.07 -5.63 8.46
N GLY A 13 -8.29 -6.71 8.37
CA GLY A 13 -7.49 -7.00 7.19
C GLY A 13 -7.38 -8.49 6.93
N GLN A 14 -7.10 -8.82 5.66
CA GLN A 14 -6.91 -10.19 5.19
C GLN A 14 -5.60 -10.28 4.39
N PRO A 15 -4.86 -11.40 4.48
CA PRO A 15 -3.71 -11.62 3.61
C PRO A 15 -4.10 -11.55 2.14
N ASP A 16 -3.26 -10.93 1.32
CA ASP A 16 -3.40 -10.85 -0.14
C ASP A 16 -2.03 -10.57 -0.79
N SER A 17 -1.96 -10.54 -2.12
CA SER A 17 -0.76 -10.15 -2.83
C SER A 17 -1.01 -9.19 -4.00
N LEU A 18 -0.03 -8.32 -4.22
CA LEU A 18 0.00 -7.34 -5.30
C LEU A 18 0.91 -7.84 -6.43
N ARG A 19 0.31 -8.35 -7.51
CA ARG A 19 1.03 -8.89 -8.68
C ARG A 19 1.58 -7.79 -9.60
N GLY A 20 2.74 -8.03 -10.20
CA GLY A 20 3.44 -7.10 -11.10
C GLY A 20 4.19 -5.97 -10.40
N TYR A 21 4.39 -6.09 -9.07
CA TYR A 21 5.09 -5.09 -8.27
C TYR A 21 6.16 -5.76 -7.41
N GLN A 22 7.13 -4.96 -6.97
CA GLN A 22 8.21 -5.39 -6.09
C GLN A 22 8.49 -4.31 -5.04
N ILE A 23 9.16 -4.71 -3.95
CA ILE A 23 9.72 -3.76 -2.99
C ILE A 23 11.04 -3.25 -3.57
N ALA A 24 11.18 -1.93 -3.69
CA ALA A 24 12.40 -1.31 -4.16
C ALA A 24 13.56 -1.54 -3.18
N THR A 25 14.78 -1.48 -3.70
CA THR A 25 15.99 -1.65 -2.88
C THR A 25 16.32 -0.41 -2.06
N ASP A 26 15.95 0.78 -2.54
CA ASP A 26 16.00 2.04 -1.81
C ASP A 26 14.72 2.31 -1.02
N GLN A 27 14.81 3.22 -0.05
CA GLN A 27 13.76 3.52 0.90
C GLN A 27 13.59 5.02 1.08
N VAL A 28 12.36 5.49 1.32
CA VAL A 28 12.13 6.89 1.69
C VAL A 28 12.79 7.15 3.04
N ALA A 29 13.64 8.19 3.06
CA ALA A 29 14.44 8.55 4.24
C ALA A 29 15.25 7.39 4.85
N GLY A 30 15.57 6.36 4.05
CA GLY A 30 16.30 5.16 4.50
C GLY A 30 15.56 4.29 5.52
N ARG A 31 14.23 4.43 5.63
CA ARG A 31 13.43 3.73 6.67
C ARG A 31 12.14 3.12 6.15
N TYR A 32 11.53 3.72 5.13
CA TYR A 32 10.21 3.30 4.67
C TYR A 32 10.31 2.63 3.31
N PRO A 33 9.85 1.36 3.18
CA PRO A 33 9.84 0.65 1.92
C PRO A 33 9.09 1.42 0.82
N LEU A 34 9.55 1.25 -0.40
CA LEU A 34 8.88 1.73 -1.61
C LEU A 34 8.38 0.54 -2.40
N ILE A 35 7.16 0.64 -2.94
CA ILE A 35 6.63 -0.33 -3.89
C ILE A 35 6.72 0.31 -5.28
N GLU A 36 7.22 -0.44 -6.24
CA GLU A 36 7.34 -0.02 -7.64
C GLU A 36 6.98 -1.17 -8.59
N ARG A 37 6.70 -0.84 -9.85
CA ARG A 37 6.38 -1.86 -10.86
C ARG A 37 7.59 -2.75 -11.07
N SER A 38 7.36 -4.06 -11.11
CA SER A 38 8.40 -5.01 -11.48
C SER A 38 8.55 -5.07 -13.00
N SER A 39 9.74 -5.47 -13.46
CA SER A 39 9.97 -5.87 -14.84
C SER A 39 9.40 -7.26 -15.15
N ASP A 40 9.15 -8.08 -14.12
CA ASP A 40 8.56 -9.41 -14.24
C ASP A 40 7.13 -9.41 -13.69
N ASN A 41 6.17 -9.71 -14.56
CA ASN A 41 4.75 -9.68 -14.23
C ASN A 41 4.32 -10.79 -13.26
N GLU A 42 5.13 -11.84 -13.11
CA GLU A 42 4.89 -12.91 -12.14
C GLU A 42 5.36 -12.55 -10.73
N THR A 43 6.09 -11.44 -10.56
CA THR A 43 6.52 -10.97 -9.24
C THR A 43 5.32 -10.47 -8.45
N GLU A 44 5.26 -10.82 -7.16
CA GLU A 44 4.21 -10.35 -6.26
C GLU A 44 4.77 -9.83 -4.93
N VAL A 45 4.14 -8.78 -4.39
CA VAL A 45 4.36 -8.32 -3.02
C VAL A 45 3.27 -8.91 -2.13
N GLN A 46 3.66 -9.77 -1.18
CA GLN A 46 2.75 -10.30 -0.16
C GLN A 46 2.48 -9.24 0.91
N GLY A 47 1.23 -9.17 1.38
CA GLY A 47 0.84 -8.23 2.41
C GLY A 47 -0.56 -8.46 2.95
N THR A 48 -1.16 -7.40 3.46
CA THR A 48 -2.50 -7.40 4.04
C THR A 48 -3.32 -6.30 3.37
N VAL A 49 -4.49 -6.65 2.87
CA VAL A 49 -5.49 -5.67 2.43
C VAL A 49 -6.40 -5.32 3.60
N TYR A 50 -6.60 -4.03 3.86
CA TYR A 50 -7.43 -3.53 4.95
C TYR A 50 -8.73 -2.92 4.45
N GLU A 51 -9.79 -3.06 5.23
CA GLU A 51 -11.08 -2.40 4.99
C GLU A 51 -11.07 -0.98 5.56
N LEU A 52 -11.27 0.00 4.68
CA LEU A 52 -11.25 1.42 4.99
C LEU A 52 -12.57 2.08 4.57
N SER A 53 -13.01 3.05 5.38
CA SER A 53 -14.01 4.03 4.94
C SER A 53 -13.37 5.07 4.00
N GLY A 54 -14.20 5.89 3.36
CA GLY A 54 -13.71 7.01 2.56
C GLY A 54 -12.91 8.03 3.38
N GLU A 55 -13.32 8.27 4.63
CA GLU A 55 -12.62 9.17 5.56
C GLU A 55 -11.27 8.60 6.00
N ASP A 56 -11.23 7.30 6.31
CA ASP A 56 -9.96 6.63 6.63
C ASP A 56 -8.97 6.74 5.45
N LEU A 57 -9.48 6.62 4.22
CA LEU A 57 -8.64 6.70 3.04
C LEU A 57 -8.04 8.11 2.85
N LEU A 58 -8.76 9.18 3.24
CA LEU A 58 -8.21 10.55 3.26
C LEU A 58 -7.15 10.74 4.35
N LEU A 59 -7.32 10.11 5.51
CA LEU A 59 -6.31 10.11 6.58
C LEU A 59 -5.03 9.38 6.13
N ALA A 60 -5.19 8.26 5.42
CA ALA A 60 -4.06 7.55 4.81
C ALA A 60 -3.34 8.42 3.78
N ASP A 61 -4.06 9.11 2.89
CA ASP A 61 -3.46 10.05 1.92
C ASP A 61 -2.61 11.12 2.61
N SER A 62 -3.13 11.71 3.71
CA SER A 62 -2.41 12.74 4.46
C SER A 62 -1.15 12.21 5.15
N TYR A 63 -1.16 10.96 5.59
CA TYR A 63 -0.03 10.34 6.28
C TYR A 63 1.10 9.96 5.31
N GLU A 64 0.77 9.36 4.17
CA GLU A 64 1.75 8.92 3.17
C GLU A 64 2.42 10.13 2.48
N GLY A 65 1.67 11.21 2.28
CA GLY A 65 2.18 12.47 1.76
C GLY A 65 2.77 12.35 0.34
N ASN A 66 3.74 13.21 0.02
CA ASN A 66 4.24 13.36 -1.35
C ASN A 66 5.21 12.27 -1.82
N ALA A 67 5.70 11.42 -0.91
CA ALA A 67 6.63 10.35 -1.27
C ALA A 67 5.95 9.19 -2.00
N TYR A 68 4.62 9.08 -1.85
CA TYR A 68 3.83 8.01 -2.41
C TYR A 68 2.69 8.53 -3.27
N LYS A 69 2.28 7.70 -4.24
CA LYS A 69 1.14 7.93 -5.11
C LYS A 69 0.13 6.82 -4.92
N ARG A 70 -1.13 7.19 -4.64
CA ARG A 70 -2.23 6.24 -4.56
C ARG A 70 -2.69 5.82 -5.95
N ILE A 71 -2.80 4.51 -6.17
CA ILE A 71 -3.33 3.91 -7.40
C ILE A 71 -4.38 2.84 -7.07
N LYS A 72 -5.34 2.65 -7.99
CA LYS A 72 -6.29 1.54 -7.90
C LYS A 72 -5.71 0.33 -8.64
N VAL A 73 -5.75 -0.83 -8.01
CA VAL A 73 -5.21 -2.09 -8.54
C VAL A 73 -6.19 -3.24 -8.31
N ARG A 74 -5.99 -4.33 -9.05
CA ARG A 74 -6.63 -5.62 -8.82
C ARG A 74 -5.62 -6.52 -8.09
N LEU A 75 -5.97 -7.00 -6.91
CA LEU A 75 -5.12 -7.91 -6.12
C LEU A 75 -5.24 -9.36 -6.59
N HIS A 76 -4.39 -10.25 -6.09
CA HIS A 76 -4.42 -11.68 -6.38
C HIS A 76 -5.78 -12.30 -6.05
N SER A 77 -6.41 -11.89 -4.94
CA SER A 77 -7.76 -12.34 -4.55
C SER A 77 -8.89 -11.84 -5.45
N GLU A 78 -8.57 -11.13 -6.53
CA GLU A 78 -9.55 -10.43 -7.38
C GLU A 78 -10.35 -9.37 -6.63
N LYS A 79 -9.78 -8.76 -5.58
CA LYS A 79 -10.33 -7.55 -4.97
C LYS A 79 -9.76 -6.31 -5.63
N ASP A 80 -10.59 -5.30 -5.80
CA ASP A 80 -10.12 -3.95 -6.12
C ASP A 80 -9.62 -3.30 -4.83
N ALA A 81 -8.41 -2.76 -4.86
CA ALA A 81 -7.80 -2.10 -3.70
C ALA A 81 -7.07 -0.82 -4.09
N TRP A 82 -6.90 0.06 -3.11
CA TRP A 82 -6.00 1.20 -3.19
C TRP A 82 -4.63 0.80 -2.65
N VAL A 83 -3.57 1.14 -3.39
CA VAL A 83 -2.18 0.92 -2.99
C VAL A 83 -1.40 2.22 -3.14
N TYR A 84 -0.47 2.46 -2.22
CA TYR A 84 0.49 3.55 -2.27
C TYR A 84 1.82 3.03 -2.84
N ILE A 85 2.19 3.50 -4.02
CA ILE A 85 3.45 3.16 -4.69
C ILE A 85 4.38 4.37 -4.69
N ARG A 86 5.66 4.18 -5.05
CA ARG A 86 6.61 5.28 -5.24
C ARG A 86 5.99 6.40 -6.08
N ASN A 87 6.07 7.63 -5.59
CA ASN A 87 5.79 8.81 -6.40
C ASN A 87 7.04 9.15 -7.23
N SER A 88 6.98 8.92 -8.54
CA SER A 88 8.05 9.12 -9.52
C SER A 88 7.61 10.08 -10.61
#